data_AF-A0A165FBC7-F1
#
_entry.id   AF-A0A165FBC7-F1
#
_cell.length_a   1.000
_cell.length_b   1.000
_cell.length_c   1.000
_cell.angle_alpha   90.00
_cell.angle_beta   90.00
_cell.angle_gamma   90.00
#
_symmetry.space_group_name_H-M   'P 1'
#
loop_
_entity.id
_entity.type
_entity.pdbx_description
1 polymer ?
#
loop_
_entity_poly.entity_id
_entity_poly.type
_entity_poly.pdbx_seq_one_letter_code
_entity_poly.pdbx_strand_id
1 'polypeptide(L)'
;SFQQAVLAHAYVFLGPIIKYAYDMNLMIKLYDHFVHHVQYRRWYKNTLVPGVIALREALWNIYQRRTRLRKRRVKQLTTLGLHRYVELLNDNKAHSDDEIEPGTGNYLVNHKPGRSPRVTALVRKLDAMYEKDARALGRDPGRTRIISEPLPPARLPALP
;
A
#
# COMPACT_ATOMS: atom_id res chain seq x y z
N SER A 1 -24.72 22.59 11.52
CA SER A 1 -23.53 22.47 12.41
C SER A 1 -22.76 21.19 12.10
N PHE A 2 -21.51 21.05 12.56
CA PHE A 2 -20.72 19.82 12.37
C PHE A 2 -21.44 18.57 12.90
N GLN A 3 -22.10 18.66 14.06
CA GLN A 3 -22.89 17.58 14.64
C GLN A 3 -24.02 17.13 13.70
N GLN A 4 -24.76 18.08 13.13
CA GLN A 4 -25.83 17.77 12.17
C GLN A 4 -25.29 17.06 10.93
N ALA A 5 -24.10 17.41 10.44
CA ALA A 5 -23.48 16.73 9.31
C ALA A 5 -23.03 15.30 9.67
N VAL A 6 -22.51 15.07 10.88
CA VAL A 6 -22.17 13.72 11.37
C VAL A 6 -23.43 12.86 11.53
N LEU A 7 -24.50 13.42 12.09
CA LEU A 7 -25.80 12.75 12.28
C LEU A 7 -26.53 12.50 10.96
N ALA A 8 -26.44 13.44 10.02
CA ALA A 8 -26.94 13.28 8.66
C ALA A 8 -26.05 12.35 7.81
N HIS A 9 -25.12 11.62 8.44
CA HIS A 9 -24.27 10.62 7.80
C HIS A 9 -23.37 11.16 6.68
N ALA A 10 -23.18 12.48 6.59
CA ALA A 10 -22.34 13.11 5.56
C ALA A 10 -20.87 12.65 5.62
N TYR A 11 -20.43 12.16 6.78
CA TYR A 11 -19.07 11.68 7.03
C TYR A 11 -18.96 10.18 7.25
N VAL A 12 -19.96 9.36 6.85
CA VAL A 12 -19.93 7.90 7.08
C VAL A 12 -18.67 7.23 6.52
N PHE A 13 -18.12 7.73 5.42
CA PHE A 13 -16.88 7.21 4.82
C PHE A 13 -15.64 7.36 5.74
N LEU A 14 -15.68 8.24 6.74
CA LEU A 14 -14.62 8.40 7.75
C LEU A 14 -14.77 7.42 8.93
N GLY A 15 -15.85 6.64 8.98
CA GLY A 15 -16.16 5.74 10.10
C GLY A 15 -16.37 6.44 11.45
N PRO A 16 -17.15 7.54 11.54
CA PRO A 16 -17.35 8.26 12.77
C PRO A 16 -18.11 7.42 13.80
N ILE A 17 -17.71 7.52 15.06
CA ILE A 17 -18.38 6.87 16.18
C ILE A 17 -19.55 7.75 16.62
N ILE A 18 -20.73 7.53 16.01
CA ILE A 18 -21.93 8.39 16.15
C ILE A 18 -22.38 8.56 17.60
N LYS A 19 -22.16 7.56 18.47
CA LYS A 19 -22.53 7.63 19.90
C LYS A 19 -21.93 8.84 20.64
N TYR A 20 -20.82 9.39 20.15
CA TYR A 20 -20.16 10.55 20.76
C TYR A 20 -20.46 11.87 20.04
N ALA A 21 -21.30 11.89 19.01
CA ALA A 21 -21.58 13.09 18.21
C ALA A 21 -22.18 14.24 19.03
N TYR A 22 -22.90 13.91 20.11
CA TYR A 22 -23.52 14.89 21.02
C TYR A 22 -22.61 15.33 22.17
N ASP A 23 -21.48 14.66 22.41
CA ASP A 23 -20.55 15.02 23.48
C ASP A 23 -19.63 16.17 23.04
N MET A 24 -20.12 17.40 23.22
CA MET A 24 -19.39 18.61 22.84
C MET A 24 -18.09 18.79 23.60
N ASN A 25 -18.03 18.36 24.86
CA ASN A 25 -16.81 18.45 25.66
C ASN A 25 -15.71 17.55 25.08
N LEU A 26 -16.06 16.35 24.65
CA LEU A 26 -15.12 15.46 23.95
C LEU A 26 -14.70 16.05 22.61
N MET A 27 -15.63 16.65 21.84
CA MET A 27 -15.30 17.25 20.55
C MET A 27 -14.33 18.42 20.69
N ILE A 28 -14.51 19.28 21.69
CA ILE A 28 -13.58 20.39 21.98
C ILE A 28 -12.21 19.82 22.35
N LYS A 29 -12.14 18.85 23.27
CA LYS A 29 -10.87 18.21 23.64
C LYS A 29 -10.16 17.53 22.47
N LEU A 30 -10.93 16.89 21.59
CA LEU A 30 -10.39 16.23 20.40
C LEU A 30 -9.83 17.25 19.42
N TYR A 31 -10.55 18.36 19.21
CA TYR A 31 -10.09 19.48 18.40
C TYR A 31 -8.81 20.08 18.96
N ASP A 32 -8.78 20.41 20.25
CA ASP A 32 -7.61 20.99 20.92
C ASP A 32 -6.39 20.09 20.81
N HIS A 33 -6.55 18.79 21.10
CA HIS A 33 -5.47 17.83 20.95
C HIS A 33 -5.01 17.71 19.48
N PHE A 34 -5.93 17.66 18.52
CA PHE A 34 -5.56 17.54 17.12
C PHE A 34 -4.80 18.79 16.64
N VAL A 35 -5.33 19.98 16.89
CA VAL A 35 -4.72 21.23 16.41
C VAL A 35 -3.46 21.58 17.20
N HIS A 36 -3.55 21.69 18.52
CA HIS A 36 -2.47 22.22 19.34
C HIS A 36 -1.39 21.19 19.67
N HIS A 37 -1.69 19.89 19.63
CA HIS A 37 -0.68 18.85 19.85
C HIS A 37 -0.26 18.15 18.55
N VAL A 38 -1.20 17.56 17.78
CA VAL A 38 -0.82 16.78 16.58
C VAL A 38 -0.28 17.68 15.46
N GLN A 39 -1.00 18.75 15.11
CA GLN A 39 -0.60 19.64 14.01
C GLN A 39 0.62 20.49 14.39
N TYR A 40 0.70 20.97 15.64
CA TYR A 40 1.91 21.63 16.15
C TYR A 40 3.15 20.73 16.03
N ARG A 41 3.08 19.46 16.46
CA ARG A 41 4.22 18.53 16.35
C ARG A 41 4.59 18.24 14.90
N ARG A 42 3.62 18.20 13.98
CA ARG A 42 3.88 18.08 12.54
C ARG A 42 4.61 19.31 12.01
N TRP A 43 4.11 20.50 12.33
CA TRP A 43 4.72 21.77 11.95
C TRP A 43 6.15 21.88 12.48
N TYR A 44 6.36 21.64 13.78
CA TYR A 44 7.67 21.70 14.42
C TYR A 44 8.69 20.74 13.80
N LYS A 45 8.28 19.51 13.47
CA LYS A 45 9.17 18.57 12.77
C LYS A 45 9.50 19.04 11.36
N ASN A 46 8.55 19.65 10.67
CA ASN A 46 8.73 20.16 9.33
C ASN A 46 9.57 21.45 9.29
N THR A 47 9.57 22.25 10.35
CA THR A 47 10.46 23.42 10.48
C THR A 47 11.89 23.02 10.78
N LEU A 48 12.10 21.96 11.57
CA LEU A 48 13.43 21.39 11.80
C LEU A 48 14.01 20.73 10.54
N VAL A 49 13.21 19.94 9.83
CA VAL A 49 13.62 19.25 8.59
C VAL A 49 12.51 19.45 7.55
N PRO A 50 12.67 20.42 6.64
CA PRO A 50 11.69 20.69 5.58
C PRO A 50 11.40 19.44 4.75
N GLY A 51 10.12 19.10 4.60
CA GLY A 51 9.66 17.99 3.77
C GLY A 51 9.65 16.62 4.45
N VAL A 52 10.10 16.49 5.70
CA VAL A 52 10.14 15.21 6.42
C VAL A 52 8.75 14.56 6.56
N ILE A 53 7.72 15.38 6.75
CA ILE A 53 6.34 14.89 6.89
C ILE A 53 5.85 14.33 5.55
N ALA A 54 6.06 15.06 4.45
CA ALA A 54 5.69 14.60 3.11
C ALA A 54 6.42 13.30 2.73
N LEU A 55 7.72 13.21 3.02
CA LEU A 55 8.50 12.00 2.79
C LEU A 55 7.96 10.82 3.61
N ARG A 56 7.66 11.04 4.90
CA ARG A 56 7.11 10.01 5.77
C ARG A 56 5.75 9.52 5.29
N GLU A 57 4.89 10.43 4.83
CA GLU A 57 3.57 10.09 4.28
C GLU A 57 3.70 9.32 2.96
N ALA A 58 4.65 9.70 2.10
CA ALA A 58 4.97 8.96 0.88
C ALA A 58 5.42 7.52 1.20
N LEU A 59 6.35 7.35 2.15
CA LEU A 59 6.81 6.03 2.62
C LEU A 59 5.68 5.22 3.25
N TRP A 60 4.80 5.86 4.03
CA TRP A 60 3.63 5.20 4.60
C TRP A 60 2.68 4.69 3.53
N ASN A 61 2.40 5.50 2.50
CA ASN A 61 1.56 5.10 1.37
C ASN A 61 2.14 3.92 0.60
N ILE A 62 3.47 3.87 0.46
CA ILE A 62 4.19 2.72 -0.10
C ILE A 62 3.99 1.48 0.80
N TYR A 63 4.21 1.60 2.10
CA TYR A 63 4.05 0.51 3.05
C TYR A 63 2.62 -0.04 3.11
N GLN A 64 1.61 0.83 3.04
CA GLN A 64 0.19 0.44 2.98
C GLN A 64 -0.15 -0.30 1.68
N ARG A 65 0.44 0.11 0.55
CA ARG A 65 0.33 -0.65 -0.72
C ARG A 65 0.91 -2.06 -0.59
N ARG A 66 2.12 -2.19 -0.03
CA ARG A 66 2.73 -3.51 0.26
C ARG A 66 1.85 -4.36 1.18
N THR A 67 1.27 -3.75 2.21
CA THR A 67 0.38 -4.45 3.16
C THR A 67 -0.85 -5.02 2.49
N ARG A 68 -1.51 -4.26 1.60
CA ARG A 68 -2.66 -4.73 0.82
C ARG A 68 -2.28 -5.89 -0.10
N LEU A 69 -1.15 -5.76 -0.78
CA LEU A 69 -0.64 -6.80 -1.68
C LEU A 69 -0.29 -8.10 -0.94
N ARG A 70 0.38 -7.97 0.22
CA ARG A 70 0.67 -9.09 1.12
C ARG A 70 -0.60 -9.82 1.50
N LYS A 71 -1.58 -9.11 2.07
CA LYS A 71 -2.87 -9.70 2.51
C LYS A 71 -3.54 -10.48 1.37
N ARG A 72 -3.53 -9.93 0.15
CA ARG A 72 -4.08 -10.58 -1.04
C ARG A 72 -3.36 -11.89 -1.38
N ARG A 73 -2.04 -11.86 -1.51
CA ARG A 73 -1.23 -13.04 -1.90
C ARG A 73 -1.24 -14.12 -0.82
N VAL A 74 -1.15 -13.74 0.45
CA VAL A 74 -1.24 -14.67 1.59
C VAL A 74 -2.61 -15.37 1.59
N LYS A 75 -3.71 -14.63 1.35
CA LYS A 75 -5.04 -15.22 1.23
C LYS A 75 -5.09 -16.27 0.13
N GLN A 76 -4.60 -15.95 -1.07
CA GLN A 76 -4.57 -16.90 -2.19
C GLN A 76 -3.73 -18.15 -1.89
N LEU A 77 -2.53 -17.98 -1.33
CA LEU A 77 -1.67 -19.10 -0.96
C LEU A 77 -2.31 -20.01 0.08
N THR A 78 -3.02 -19.42 1.04
CA THR A 78 -3.79 -20.17 2.05
C THR A 78 -4.91 -20.97 1.38
N THR A 79 -5.64 -20.37 0.43
CA THR A 79 -6.68 -21.07 -0.34
C THR A 79 -6.12 -22.22 -1.19
N LEU A 80 -4.88 -22.10 -1.69
CA LEU A 80 -4.19 -23.15 -2.44
C LEU A 80 -3.51 -24.21 -1.57
N GLY A 81 -3.58 -24.10 -0.24
CA GLY A 81 -2.88 -25.02 0.69
C GLY A 81 -1.36 -24.88 0.71
N LEU A 82 -0.82 -23.78 0.18
CA LEU A 82 0.62 -23.54 0.02
C LEU A 82 1.23 -22.85 1.26
N HIS A 83 1.05 -23.45 2.44
CA HIS A 83 1.41 -22.86 3.74
C HIS A 83 2.89 -22.46 3.86
N ARG A 84 3.81 -23.27 3.33
CA ARG A 84 5.26 -22.96 3.34
C ARG A 84 5.58 -21.60 2.68
N TYR A 85 4.82 -21.22 1.65
CA TYR A 85 5.01 -19.95 0.96
C TYR A 85 4.29 -18.79 1.65
N VAL A 86 3.29 -19.07 2.49
CA VAL A 86 2.63 -18.06 3.32
C VAL A 86 3.64 -17.44 4.28
N GLU A 87 4.41 -18.25 5.00
CA GLU A 87 5.43 -17.77 5.94
C GLU A 87 6.45 -16.86 5.25
N LEU A 88 6.94 -17.30 4.07
CA LEU A 88 7.90 -16.54 3.27
C LEU A 88 7.36 -15.18 2.78
N LEU A 89 6.05 -15.11 2.51
CA LEU A 89 5.39 -13.92 1.95
C LEU A 89 4.54 -13.18 2.98
N ASN A 90 4.66 -13.47 4.28
CA ASN A 90 3.92 -12.78 5.33
C ASN A 90 4.58 -11.46 5.78
N ASP A 91 5.82 -11.20 5.34
CA ASP A 91 6.47 -9.91 5.56
C ASP A 91 6.09 -8.91 4.45
N ASN A 92 5.72 -7.70 4.84
CA ASN A 92 5.52 -6.59 3.92
C ASN A 92 6.78 -6.28 3.09
N LYS A 93 7.98 -6.49 3.64
CA LYS A 93 9.25 -6.31 2.89
C LYS A 93 9.46 -7.36 1.81
N ALA A 94 8.78 -8.51 1.91
CA ALA A 94 8.77 -9.55 0.88
C ALA A 94 7.90 -9.21 -0.33
N HIS A 95 7.39 -7.98 -0.43
CA HIS A 95 6.68 -7.48 -1.61
C HIS A 95 7.47 -6.33 -2.25
N SER A 96 7.51 -6.30 -3.59
CA SER A 96 8.12 -5.21 -4.36
C SER A 96 7.31 -3.94 -4.19
N ASP A 97 7.98 -2.80 -4.39
CA ASP A 97 7.26 -1.57 -4.68
C ASP A 97 6.75 -1.65 -6.10
N ASP A 98 5.45 -1.43 -6.26
CA ASP A 98 4.84 -1.10 -7.53
C ASP A 98 5.30 0.33 -7.86
N GLU A 99 6.47 0.46 -8.50
CA GLU A 99 6.96 1.72 -9.05
C GLU A 99 6.19 2.03 -10.33
N ILE A 100 5.78 3.30 -10.50
CA ILE A 100 5.08 3.73 -11.71
C ILE A 100 6.13 3.84 -12.81
N GLU A 101 5.90 3.16 -13.92
CA GLU A 101 6.67 3.36 -15.13
C GLU A 101 6.45 4.79 -15.63
N PRO A 102 7.51 5.58 -15.80
CA PRO A 102 7.38 6.93 -16.31
C PRO A 102 6.81 6.89 -17.74
N GLY A 103 5.71 7.58 -17.97
CA GLY A 103 5.05 7.71 -19.29
C GLY A 103 3.83 6.82 -19.49
N THR A 104 3.83 5.58 -18.99
CA THR A 104 2.74 4.60 -19.23
C THR A 104 1.72 4.55 -18.09
N GLY A 105 2.07 5.02 -16.89
CA GLY A 105 1.21 4.94 -15.71
C GLY A 105 1.02 3.51 -15.16
N ASN A 106 1.64 2.53 -15.80
CA ASN A 106 1.65 1.13 -15.40
C ASN A 106 2.59 0.90 -14.23
N TYR A 107 2.34 -0.15 -13.45
CA TYR A 107 3.16 -0.48 -12.30
C TYR A 107 4.14 -1.60 -12.63
N LEU A 108 5.44 -1.34 -12.48
CA LEU A 108 6.50 -2.31 -12.72
C LEU A 108 6.67 -3.24 -11.52
N VAL A 109 6.55 -4.55 -11.76
CA VAL A 109 6.85 -5.56 -10.74
C VAL A 109 8.35 -5.86 -10.75
N ASN A 110 9.10 -5.03 -10.03
CA ASN A 110 10.54 -5.19 -9.92
C ASN A 110 10.92 -6.47 -9.17
N HIS A 111 12.06 -7.05 -9.56
CA HIS A 111 12.71 -8.10 -8.79
C HIS A 111 13.07 -7.57 -7.39
N LYS A 112 12.92 -8.41 -6.36
CA LYS A 112 13.30 -8.03 -5.00
C LYS A 112 14.66 -8.65 -4.66
N PRO A 113 15.66 -7.86 -4.23
CA PRO A 113 16.94 -8.40 -3.79
C PRO A 113 16.74 -9.44 -2.68
N GLY A 114 17.48 -10.54 -2.74
CA GLY A 114 17.37 -11.68 -1.81
C GLY A 114 16.25 -12.67 -2.14
N ARG A 115 15.45 -12.46 -3.19
CA ARG A 115 14.41 -13.41 -3.62
C ARG A 115 14.91 -14.32 -4.74
N SER A 116 14.72 -15.64 -4.59
CA SER A 116 15.06 -16.60 -5.63
C SER A 116 14.17 -16.43 -6.89
N PRO A 117 14.69 -16.74 -8.08
CA PRO A 117 13.92 -16.65 -9.33
C PRO A 117 12.61 -17.48 -9.30
N ARG A 118 12.64 -18.64 -8.62
CA ARG A 118 11.47 -19.52 -8.45
C ARG A 118 10.35 -18.84 -7.64
N VAL A 119 10.69 -18.15 -6.56
CA VAL A 119 9.70 -17.41 -5.75
C VAL A 119 9.15 -16.23 -6.53
N THR A 120 9.98 -15.55 -7.33
CA THR A 120 9.51 -14.50 -8.24
C THR A 120 8.52 -15.04 -9.28
N ALA A 121 8.80 -16.21 -9.87
CA ALA A 121 7.90 -16.86 -10.81
C ALA A 121 6.57 -17.28 -10.14
N LEU A 122 6.61 -17.82 -8.93
CA LEU A 122 5.40 -18.13 -8.14
C LEU A 122 4.55 -16.88 -7.91
N VAL A 123 5.17 -15.79 -7.47
CA VAL A 123 4.49 -14.52 -7.22
C VAL A 123 3.83 -13.97 -8.48
N ARG A 124 4.50 -14.08 -9.64
CA ARG A 124 3.94 -13.69 -10.94
C ARG A 124 2.72 -14.54 -11.29
N LYS A 125 2.78 -15.85 -11.07
CA LYS A 125 1.63 -16.75 -11.29
C LYS A 125 0.44 -16.39 -10.40
N LEU A 126 0.67 -16.07 -9.13
CA LEU A 126 -0.41 -15.64 -8.22
C LEU A 126 -1.09 -14.35 -8.68
N ASP A 127 -0.32 -13.35 -9.09
CA ASP A 127 -0.87 -12.10 -9.60
C ASP A 127 -1.66 -12.32 -10.91
N ALA A 128 -1.17 -13.18 -11.81
CA ALA A 128 -1.90 -13.54 -13.04
C ALA A 128 -3.20 -14.30 -12.75
N MET A 129 -3.21 -15.21 -11.76
CA MET A 129 -4.43 -15.87 -11.31
C MET A 129 -5.43 -14.85 -10.76
N TYR A 130 -4.98 -13.92 -9.90
CA TYR A 130 -5.84 -12.87 -9.36
C TYR A 130 -6.49 -12.03 -10.46
N GLU A 131 -5.71 -11.65 -11.47
CA GLU A 131 -6.20 -10.84 -12.58
C GLU A 131 -7.26 -11.58 -13.40
N LYS A 132 -7.04 -12.87 -13.68
CA LYS A 132 -8.04 -13.73 -14.34
C LYS A 132 -9.31 -13.85 -13.52
N ASP A 133 -9.18 -14.11 -12.22
CA ASP A 133 -10.33 -14.26 -11.31
C ASP A 133 -11.12 -12.95 -11.19
N ALA A 134 -10.43 -11.81 -11.09
CA ALA A 134 -11.08 -10.50 -11.01
C ALA A 134 -11.86 -10.19 -12.30
N ARG A 135 -11.25 -10.40 -13.47
CA ARG A 135 -11.91 -10.22 -14.77
C ARG A 135 -13.13 -11.14 -14.92
N ALA A 136 -13.02 -12.41 -14.53
CA ALA A 136 -14.13 -13.37 -14.58
C ALA A 136 -15.30 -12.95 -13.68
N LEU A 137 -15.02 -12.33 -12.53
CA LEU A 137 -16.03 -11.83 -11.59
C LEU A 137 -16.55 -10.42 -11.94
N GLY A 138 -16.14 -9.84 -13.08
CA GLY A 138 -16.47 -8.45 -13.44
C GLY A 138 -15.93 -7.41 -12.47
N ARG A 139 -14.94 -7.76 -11.65
CA ARG A 139 -14.28 -6.85 -10.71
C ARG A 139 -13.10 -6.19 -11.40
N ASP A 140 -12.89 -4.92 -11.12
CA ASP A 140 -11.67 -4.25 -11.49
C ASP A 140 -10.47 -4.95 -10.81
N PRO A 141 -9.53 -5.57 -11.56
CA PRO A 141 -8.31 -6.14 -10.99
C PRO A 141 -7.43 -5.07 -10.30
N GLY A 142 -7.75 -3.80 -10.52
CA GLY A 142 -7.08 -2.63 -10.01
C GLY A 142 -5.93 -2.25 -10.93
N ARG A 143 -4.75 -2.06 -10.34
CA ARG A 143 -3.58 -1.59 -11.08
C ARG A 143 -3.04 -2.66 -12.04
N THR A 144 -2.96 -2.32 -13.33
CA THR A 144 -2.23 -3.11 -14.33
C THR A 144 -0.76 -3.17 -13.96
N ARG A 145 -0.25 -4.39 -13.84
CA ARG A 145 1.13 -4.67 -13.45
C ARG A 145 1.88 -5.23 -14.62
N ILE A 146 2.86 -4.48 -15.12
CA ILE A 146 3.73 -4.95 -16.19
C ILE A 146 4.93 -5.65 -15.57
N ILE A 147 5.20 -6.83 -16.09
CA ILE A 147 6.41 -7.57 -15.78
C ILE A 147 7.50 -6.98 -16.67
N SER A 148 8.46 -6.25 -16.11
CA SER A 148 9.70 -6.01 -16.84
C SER A 148 10.38 -7.35 -17.05
N GLU A 149 10.60 -7.72 -18.32
CA GLU A 149 11.53 -8.79 -18.62
C GLU A 149 12.90 -8.39 -18.08
N PRO A 150 13.65 -9.30 -17.44
CA PRO A 150 15.02 -8.99 -17.05
C PRO A 150 15.78 -8.62 -18.32
N LEU A 151 16.43 -7.44 -18.31
CA LEU A 151 17.34 -7.06 -19.38
C LEU A 151 18.34 -8.22 -19.59
N PRO A 152 18.61 -8.62 -20.85
CA PRO A 152 19.64 -9.62 -21.11
C PRO A 152 20.94 -9.17 -20.43
N PRO A 153 21.72 -10.10 -19.86
CA PRO A 153 22.96 -9.75 -19.17
C PRO A 153 23.80 -8.90 -20.11
N ALA A 154 24.20 -7.71 -19.65
CA ALA A 154 25.05 -6.83 -20.42
C ALA A 154 26.29 -7.63 -20.84
N ARG A 155 26.49 -7.79 -22.16
CA ARG A 155 27.72 -8.37 -22.68
C ARG A 155 28.83 -7.43 -22.25
N LEU A 156 29.62 -7.86 -21.26
CA LEU A 156 30.84 -7.14 -20.91
C LEU A 156 31.66 -7.03 -22.20
N PRO A 157 32.16 -5.84 -22.57
CA PRO A 157 33.05 -5.72 -23.70
C PRO A 157 34.23 -6.67 -23.46
N ALA A 158 34.61 -7.44 -24.48
CA ALA A 158 35.84 -8.22 -24.41
C ALA A 158 36.98 -7.25 -24.09
N LEU A 159 37.75 -7.57 -23.05
CA LEU A 159 38.95 -6.80 -22.73
C LEU A 159 39.89 -6.88 -23.95
N PRO A 160 40.60 -5.77 -24.27
CA PRO A 160 41.48 -5.69 -25.42
C PRO A 160 42.64 -6.69 -25.36
#